data_AF-A0A8C9ZG18-F1
#
_entry.id   AF-A0A8C9ZG18-F1
#
_cell.length_a   1.000
_cell.length_b   1.000
_cell.length_c   1.000
_cell.angle_alpha   90.00
_cell.angle_beta   90.00
_cell.angle_gamma   90.00
#
_symmetry.space_group_name_H-M   'P 1'
#
loop_
_entity.id
_entity.type
_entity.pdbx_description
1 polymer ?
#
loop_
_entity_poly.entity_id
_entity_poly.type
_entity_poly.pdbx_seq_one_letter_code
_entity_poly.pdbx_strand_id
1 'polypeptide(L)'
;MDDVTGRYQVVTNTSALRLFNLTATDLTNYTCLVMNQQQCVSSHTVGLSLRLEMIYHSVGETAVLPCTVTDSTDDQPPRWFKGLSHIDPGQQNQTVPSVDQNYPLVFSSLTLNHSGVYHCEASMRVKMYYLLVCPKFEGRIFSVRTNPSMSRVSWYDNNGSLVISNVSLEDAGEYWCAVIDGNKCVSSSRTVLVYMEPFGIYSTFFKVRCSVLSVLLLMLCVAVVAVNHRTRRGEQLSAQRET
;
A
#
# COMPACT_ATOMS: atom_id res chain seq x y z
N MET A 1 -16.14 16.09 -37.22
CA MET A 1 -15.91 14.73 -36.67
C MET A 1 -16.53 14.79 -35.31
N ASP A 2 -17.83 14.59 -35.34
CA ASP A 2 -18.74 15.20 -34.38
C ASP A 2 -18.94 14.22 -33.22
N ASP A 3 -19.12 14.81 -32.05
CA ASP A 3 -19.40 14.15 -30.79
C ASP A 3 -20.42 13.00 -30.95
N VAL A 4 -19.94 11.74 -30.93
CA VAL A 4 -20.83 10.60 -31.19
C VAL A 4 -21.59 10.18 -29.94
N THR A 5 -21.22 10.58 -28.71
CA THR A 5 -21.99 10.15 -27.50
C THR A 5 -21.77 10.99 -26.22
N GLY A 6 -20.98 12.08 -26.23
CA GLY A 6 -20.61 12.81 -25.01
C GLY A 6 -19.68 12.04 -24.06
N ARG A 7 -19.27 10.81 -24.42
CA ARG A 7 -18.39 9.93 -23.61
C ARG A 7 -16.90 10.15 -23.86
N TYR A 8 -16.55 10.81 -24.96
CA TYR A 8 -15.17 11.05 -25.39
C TYR A 8 -14.93 12.54 -25.48
N GLN A 9 -13.90 13.02 -24.79
CA GLN A 9 -13.50 14.43 -24.82
C GLN A 9 -12.05 14.54 -25.25
N VAL A 10 -11.83 15.16 -26.42
CA VAL A 10 -10.49 15.59 -26.82
C VAL A 10 -10.20 16.92 -26.17
N VAL A 11 -9.20 16.93 -25.29
CA VAL A 11 -8.73 18.09 -24.56
C VAL A 11 -7.73 18.82 -25.45
N THR A 12 -8.17 19.91 -26.08
CA THR A 12 -7.44 20.59 -27.17
C THR A 12 -6.16 21.28 -26.72
N ASN A 13 -6.06 21.72 -25.46
CA ASN A 13 -4.85 22.38 -24.95
C ASN A 13 -3.70 21.40 -24.63
N THR A 14 -4.01 20.14 -24.32
CA THR A 14 -3.01 19.10 -24.01
C THR A 14 -2.97 17.97 -25.05
N SER A 15 -3.84 18.02 -26.05
CA SER A 15 -4.05 16.93 -27.02
C SER A 15 -4.37 15.58 -26.35
N ALA A 16 -4.96 15.61 -25.14
CA ALA A 16 -5.29 14.40 -24.39
C ALA A 16 -6.69 13.90 -24.73
N LEU A 17 -6.87 12.58 -24.82
CA LEU A 17 -8.19 11.95 -24.93
C LEU A 17 -8.67 11.56 -23.54
N ARG A 18 -9.82 12.10 -23.11
CA ARG A 18 -10.53 11.70 -21.89
C ARG A 18 -11.73 10.84 -22.23
N LEU A 19 -11.88 9.74 -21.52
CA LEU A 19 -13.00 8.82 -21.65
C LEU A 19 -13.77 8.81 -20.33
N PHE A 20 -15.09 8.91 -20.43
CA PHE A 20 -16.00 8.87 -19.28
C PHE A 20 -16.85 7.59 -19.35
N ASN A 21 -17.11 7.00 -18.18
CA ASN A 21 -17.92 5.79 -18.05
C ASN A 21 -17.45 4.64 -18.95
N LEU A 22 -16.18 4.22 -18.74
CA LEU A 22 -15.54 3.15 -19.47
C LEU A 22 -16.34 1.84 -19.42
N THR A 23 -16.37 1.15 -20.55
CA THR A 23 -17.03 -0.13 -20.77
C THR A 23 -16.04 -1.15 -21.32
N ALA A 24 -16.39 -2.44 -21.33
CA ALA A 24 -15.51 -3.47 -21.86
C ALA A 24 -15.11 -3.23 -23.33
N THR A 25 -15.95 -2.57 -24.13
CA THR A 25 -15.64 -2.21 -25.53
C THR A 25 -14.63 -1.08 -25.65
N ASP A 26 -14.46 -0.27 -24.60
CA ASP A 26 -13.49 0.83 -24.58
C ASP A 26 -12.08 0.31 -24.25
N LEU A 27 -11.94 -0.95 -23.82
CA LEU A 27 -10.64 -1.60 -23.56
C LEU A 27 -9.99 -2.05 -24.88
N THR A 28 -9.57 -1.07 -25.68
CA THR A 28 -9.01 -1.27 -27.01
C THR A 28 -7.79 -0.38 -27.24
N ASN A 29 -7.20 -0.50 -28.42
CA ASN A 29 -6.12 0.35 -28.87
C ASN A 29 -6.67 1.65 -29.47
N TYR A 30 -6.27 2.78 -28.88
CA TYR A 30 -6.54 4.11 -29.39
C TYR A 30 -5.32 4.61 -30.17
N THR A 31 -5.54 5.07 -31.39
CA THR A 31 -4.47 5.65 -32.21
C THR A 31 -4.61 7.16 -32.26
N CYS A 32 -3.61 7.85 -31.73
CA CYS A 32 -3.46 9.28 -31.84
C CYS A 32 -2.76 9.62 -33.16
N LEU A 33 -3.42 10.42 -34.00
CA LEU A 33 -2.89 10.88 -35.28
C LEU A 33 -2.60 12.38 -35.21
N VAL A 34 -1.37 12.76 -35.56
CA VAL A 34 -0.96 14.16 -35.72
C VAL A 34 -0.99 14.48 -37.22
N MET A 35 -1.94 15.33 -37.61
CA MET A 35 -2.18 15.68 -39.00
C MET A 35 -1.63 17.07 -39.32
N ASN A 36 -1.00 17.22 -40.49
CA ASN A 36 -0.76 18.50 -41.13
C ASN A 36 -1.64 18.58 -42.38
N GLN A 37 -2.74 19.33 -42.29
CA GLN A 37 -3.80 19.35 -43.29
C GLN A 37 -4.35 17.93 -43.56
N GLN A 38 -4.15 17.38 -44.75
CA GLN A 38 -4.58 16.01 -45.10
C GLN A 38 -3.47 14.96 -44.95
N GLN A 39 -2.27 15.35 -44.52
CA GLN A 39 -1.13 14.43 -44.38
C GLN A 39 -0.92 14.05 -42.90
N CYS A 40 -0.86 12.74 -42.62
CA CYS A 40 -0.46 12.25 -41.29
C CYS A 40 1.05 12.41 -41.13
N VAL A 41 1.48 13.20 -40.14
CA VAL A 41 2.89 13.48 -39.85
C VAL A 41 3.43 12.55 -38.75
N SER A 42 2.58 12.14 -37.81
CA SER A 42 2.96 11.21 -36.74
C SER A 42 1.76 10.41 -36.26
N SER A 43 2.00 9.18 -35.81
CA SER A 43 0.97 8.29 -35.28
C SER A 43 1.51 7.55 -34.07
N HIS A 44 0.72 7.48 -33.00
CA HIS A 44 1.06 6.74 -31.80
C HIS A 44 -0.15 5.96 -31.28
N THR A 45 0.02 4.66 -31.05
CA THR A 45 -1.06 3.79 -30.55
C THR A 45 -0.86 3.53 -29.07
N VAL A 46 -1.93 3.70 -28.29
CA VAL A 46 -1.99 3.45 -26.86
C VAL A 46 -3.09 2.44 -26.58
N GLY A 47 -2.74 1.33 -25.94
CA GLY A 47 -3.72 0.35 -25.48
C GLY A 47 -4.36 0.78 -24.17
N LEU A 48 -5.68 0.85 -24.13
CA LEU A 48 -6.43 0.93 -22.88
C LEU A 48 -6.73 -0.48 -22.41
N SER A 49 -6.17 -0.86 -21.26
CA SER A 49 -6.38 -2.17 -20.64
C SER A 49 -6.79 -1.99 -19.18
N LEU A 50 -7.47 -2.99 -18.62
CA LEU A 50 -7.76 -3.00 -17.19
C LEU A 50 -6.44 -3.08 -16.43
N ARG A 51 -6.28 -2.16 -15.47
CA ARG A 51 -5.12 -2.17 -14.58
C ARG A 51 -5.25 -3.36 -13.65
N LEU A 52 -4.32 -4.31 -13.76
CA LEU A 52 -4.18 -5.42 -12.83
C LEU A 52 -3.37 -4.96 -11.62
N GLU A 53 -4.01 -4.86 -10.45
CA GLU A 53 -3.33 -4.51 -9.20
C GLU A 53 -2.78 -5.76 -8.51
N MET A 54 -1.48 -5.77 -8.22
CA MET A 54 -0.85 -6.90 -7.55
C MET A 54 -0.88 -6.72 -6.03
N ILE A 55 -1.39 -7.72 -5.32
CA ILE A 55 -1.50 -7.74 -3.87
C ILE A 55 -0.75 -8.96 -3.34
N TYR A 56 0.16 -8.73 -2.41
CA TYR A 56 1.04 -9.74 -1.84
C TYR A 56 0.69 -9.97 -0.38
N HIS A 57 0.57 -11.24 -0.01
CA HIS A 57 0.34 -11.63 1.38
C HIS A 57 1.02 -12.95 1.73
N SER A 58 1.21 -13.17 3.02
CA SER A 58 1.69 -14.44 3.54
C SER A 58 0.55 -15.38 3.96
N VAL A 59 0.82 -16.69 3.99
CA VAL A 59 -0.10 -17.68 4.56
C VAL A 59 -0.52 -17.29 5.99
N GLY A 60 -1.80 -17.45 6.28
CA GLY A 60 -2.43 -17.11 7.57
C GLY A 60 -2.72 -15.62 7.78
N GLU A 61 -2.26 -14.73 6.90
CA GLU A 61 -2.65 -13.31 6.96
C GLU A 61 -4.10 -13.10 6.50
N THR A 62 -4.67 -11.96 6.87
CA THR A 62 -5.95 -11.49 6.37
C THR A 62 -5.71 -10.61 5.14
N ALA A 63 -6.48 -10.80 4.07
CA ALA A 63 -6.48 -9.92 2.91
C ALA A 63 -7.84 -9.26 2.71
N VAL A 64 -7.83 -8.04 2.18
CA VAL A 64 -9.03 -7.28 1.83
C VAL A 64 -8.84 -6.74 0.42
N LEU A 65 -9.62 -7.26 -0.53
CA LEU A 65 -9.66 -6.74 -1.89
C LEU A 65 -10.77 -5.70 -1.98
N PRO A 66 -10.46 -4.40 -2.17
CA PRO A 66 -11.47 -3.37 -2.16
C PRO A 66 -12.32 -3.39 -3.44
N CYS A 67 -13.64 -3.28 -3.31
CA CYS A 67 -14.52 -2.98 -4.43
C CYS A 67 -15.40 -1.78 -4.06
N THR A 68 -14.96 -0.60 -4.49
CA THR A 68 -15.63 0.68 -4.26
C THR A 68 -16.56 0.96 -5.43
N VAL A 69 -17.86 1.10 -5.16
CA VAL A 69 -18.85 1.48 -6.16
C VAL A 69 -19.23 2.94 -5.93
N THR A 70 -18.42 3.88 -6.42
CA THR A 70 -18.75 5.31 -6.35
C THR A 70 -19.78 5.62 -7.44
N ASP A 71 -20.99 6.01 -7.06
CA ASP A 71 -22.07 6.43 -7.98
C ASP A 71 -22.64 5.31 -8.87
N SER A 72 -23.09 4.18 -8.31
CA SER A 72 -24.03 3.32 -9.06
C SER A 72 -25.46 3.82 -8.85
N THR A 73 -26.14 4.12 -9.95
CA THR A 73 -27.60 4.23 -10.03
C THR A 73 -28.28 2.86 -10.03
N ASP A 74 -27.52 1.81 -9.70
CA ASP A 74 -27.87 0.40 -9.86
C ASP A 74 -27.93 -0.22 -8.47
N ASP A 75 -29.08 -0.81 -8.14
CA ASP A 75 -29.40 -1.39 -6.82
C ASP A 75 -28.74 -2.76 -6.60
N GLN A 76 -28.05 -3.31 -7.61
CA GLN A 76 -27.43 -4.62 -7.53
C GLN A 76 -26.02 -4.55 -6.89
N PRO A 77 -25.74 -5.37 -5.86
CA PRO A 77 -24.40 -5.44 -5.28
C PRO A 77 -23.38 -6.01 -6.28
N PRO A 78 -22.10 -5.61 -6.19
CA PRO A 78 -21.06 -6.12 -7.06
C PRO A 78 -20.81 -7.61 -6.83
N ARG A 79 -20.49 -8.31 -7.93
CA ARG A 79 -20.21 -9.75 -7.94
C ARG A 79 -18.72 -10.00 -8.00
N TRP A 80 -18.25 -11.00 -7.26
CA TRP A 80 -16.84 -11.38 -7.21
C TRP A 80 -16.59 -12.65 -8.01
N PHE A 81 -15.44 -12.70 -8.65
CA PHE A 81 -14.99 -13.84 -9.44
C PHE A 81 -13.52 -14.16 -9.16
N LYS A 82 -13.19 -15.44 -9.19
CA LYS A 82 -11.81 -15.94 -9.27
C LYS A 82 -11.60 -16.60 -10.63
N GLY A 83 -10.76 -16.01 -11.47
CA GLY A 83 -10.67 -16.42 -12.87
C GLY A 83 -12.03 -16.25 -13.54
N LEU A 84 -12.68 -17.35 -13.91
CA LEU A 84 -14.03 -17.35 -14.51
C LEU A 84 -15.12 -17.85 -13.54
N SER A 85 -14.75 -18.25 -12.31
CA SER A 85 -15.67 -18.84 -11.34
C SER A 85 -16.27 -17.77 -10.44
N HIS A 86 -17.60 -17.73 -10.36
CA HIS A 86 -18.32 -16.88 -9.42
C HIS A 86 -17.99 -17.28 -7.98
N ILE A 87 -17.81 -16.29 -7.11
CA ILE A 87 -17.61 -16.47 -5.68
C ILE A 87 -18.92 -16.16 -4.97
N ASP A 88 -19.55 -17.18 -4.40
CA ASP A 88 -20.81 -17.00 -3.66
C ASP A 88 -20.54 -16.38 -2.27
N PRO A 89 -21.22 -15.27 -1.92
CA PRO A 89 -21.10 -14.67 -0.59
C PRO A 89 -21.58 -15.66 0.47
N GLY A 90 -20.68 -16.12 1.34
CA GLY A 90 -20.97 -17.07 2.42
C GLY A 90 -20.24 -18.41 2.35
N GLN A 91 -19.59 -18.72 1.23
CA GLN A 91 -18.72 -19.90 1.14
C GLN A 91 -17.26 -19.46 1.37
N GLN A 92 -16.64 -19.93 2.47
CA GLN A 92 -15.21 -19.77 2.85
C GLN A 92 -14.80 -18.53 3.67
N ASN A 93 -15.47 -18.20 4.79
CA ASN A 93 -15.03 -17.12 5.70
C ASN A 93 -14.82 -15.76 5.00
N GLN A 94 -15.59 -15.54 3.93
CA GLN A 94 -15.61 -14.32 3.14
C GLN A 94 -16.85 -13.54 3.56
N THR A 95 -16.65 -12.58 4.45
CA THR A 95 -17.70 -11.66 4.85
C THR A 95 -17.62 -10.46 3.91
N VAL A 96 -18.79 -10.03 3.43
CA VAL A 96 -18.96 -8.70 2.81
C VAL A 96 -19.56 -7.82 3.92
N PRO A 97 -18.76 -7.26 4.84
CA PRO A 97 -19.30 -6.30 5.80
C PRO A 97 -19.68 -5.04 5.01
N SER A 98 -20.98 -4.82 4.82
CA SER A 98 -21.51 -3.60 4.23
C SER A 98 -21.38 -2.46 5.25
N VAL A 99 -20.20 -1.87 5.32
CA VAL A 99 -19.99 -0.56 5.95
C VAL A 99 -19.66 0.39 4.80
N ASP A 100 -20.53 1.36 4.56
CA ASP A 100 -20.34 2.48 3.62
C ASP A 100 -20.10 2.12 2.14
N GLN A 101 -21.02 1.39 1.49
CA GLN A 101 -21.01 1.11 0.03
C GLN A 101 -19.71 0.45 -0.49
N ASN A 102 -18.94 -0.15 0.41
CA ASN A 102 -17.73 -0.87 0.09
C ASN A 102 -18.04 -2.37 0.15
N TYR A 103 -17.75 -3.09 -0.93
CA TYR A 103 -18.03 -4.53 -1.05
C TYR A 103 -16.72 -5.33 -1.14
N PRO A 104 -15.89 -5.31 -0.09
CA PRO A 104 -14.60 -5.97 -0.15
C PRO A 104 -14.76 -7.49 -0.16
N LEU A 105 -13.87 -8.17 -0.89
CA LEU A 105 -13.66 -9.60 -0.69
C LEU A 105 -12.61 -9.77 0.40
N VAL A 106 -13.04 -10.27 1.56
CA VAL A 106 -12.21 -10.45 2.75
C VAL A 106 -11.82 -11.91 2.89
N PHE A 107 -10.53 -12.19 3.06
CA PHE A 107 -10.03 -13.49 3.46
C PHE A 107 -9.56 -13.41 4.90
N SER A 108 -10.22 -14.11 5.84
CA SER A 108 -9.78 -14.07 7.25
C SER A 108 -8.42 -14.74 7.49
N SER A 109 -8.14 -15.82 6.76
CA SER A 109 -6.90 -16.57 6.85
C SER A 109 -6.51 -17.12 5.48
N LEU A 110 -5.43 -16.61 4.91
CA LEU A 110 -4.98 -17.00 3.59
C LEU A 110 -4.31 -18.37 3.55
N THR A 111 -4.50 -19.10 2.46
CA THR A 111 -3.74 -20.30 2.12
C THR A 111 -3.19 -20.16 0.70
N LEU A 112 -2.23 -21.02 0.31
CA LEU A 112 -1.64 -20.98 -1.02
C LEU A 112 -2.65 -21.13 -2.16
N ASN A 113 -3.79 -21.79 -1.90
CA ASN A 113 -4.83 -21.97 -2.91
C ASN A 113 -5.57 -20.65 -3.25
N HIS A 114 -5.47 -19.62 -2.41
CA HIS A 114 -6.12 -18.34 -2.63
C HIS A 114 -5.36 -17.49 -3.65
N SER A 115 -4.15 -17.87 -4.06
CA SER A 115 -3.44 -17.19 -5.14
C SER A 115 -4.23 -17.23 -6.45
N GLY A 116 -4.25 -16.14 -7.20
CA GLY A 116 -4.89 -16.06 -8.50
C GLY A 116 -5.41 -14.67 -8.89
N VAL A 117 -6.06 -14.62 -10.04
CA VAL A 117 -6.73 -13.41 -10.55
C VAL A 117 -8.13 -13.33 -9.96
N TYR A 118 -8.43 -12.20 -9.33
CA TYR A 118 -9.75 -11.86 -8.82
C TYR A 118 -10.26 -10.62 -9.53
N HIS A 119 -11.57 -10.56 -9.75
CA HIS A 119 -12.19 -9.33 -10.21
C HIS A 119 -13.56 -9.16 -9.59
N CYS A 120 -13.90 -7.89 -9.34
CA CYS A 120 -15.26 -7.51 -8.98
C CYS A 120 -15.92 -6.81 -10.17
N GLU A 121 -17.17 -7.17 -10.42
CA GLU A 121 -18.03 -6.55 -11.43
C GLU A 121 -19.14 -5.77 -10.72
N ALA A 122 -19.19 -4.46 -10.97
CA ALA A 122 -20.24 -3.57 -10.48
C ALA A 122 -20.83 -2.80 -11.68
N SER A 123 -22.03 -3.18 -12.12
CA SER A 123 -22.66 -2.64 -13.33
C SER A 123 -21.72 -2.75 -14.54
N MET A 124 -21.18 -1.63 -15.06
CA MET A 124 -20.22 -1.62 -16.19
C MET A 124 -18.75 -1.51 -15.75
N ARG A 125 -18.47 -1.47 -14.45
CA ARG A 125 -17.12 -1.28 -13.90
C ARG A 125 -16.53 -2.61 -13.46
N VAL A 126 -15.28 -2.83 -13.84
CA VAL A 126 -14.50 -4.02 -13.45
C VAL A 126 -13.20 -3.56 -12.80
N LYS A 127 -12.90 -4.09 -11.61
CA LYS A 127 -11.56 -3.98 -10.99
C LYS A 127 -10.91 -5.35 -10.96
N MET A 128 -9.65 -5.43 -11.38
CA MET A 128 -8.88 -6.67 -11.44
C MET A 128 -7.70 -6.64 -10.47
N TYR A 129 -7.52 -7.75 -9.77
CA TYR A 129 -6.47 -7.97 -8.79
C TYR A 129 -5.73 -9.28 -9.08
N TYR A 130 -4.42 -9.28 -8.88
CA TYR A 130 -3.64 -10.51 -8.76
C TYR A 130 -3.24 -10.69 -7.30
N LEU A 131 -3.89 -11.61 -6.59
CA LEU A 131 -3.54 -11.96 -5.23
C LEU A 131 -2.47 -13.05 -5.26
N LEU A 132 -1.30 -12.78 -4.69
CA LEU A 132 -0.23 -13.76 -4.48
C LEU A 132 -0.08 -14.06 -3.01
N VAL A 133 -0.37 -15.32 -2.62
CA VAL A 133 -0.14 -15.83 -1.28
C VAL A 133 1.12 -16.70 -1.26
N CYS A 134 2.05 -16.35 -0.39
CA CYS A 134 3.35 -17.00 -0.25
C CYS A 134 3.54 -17.58 1.16
N PRO A 135 4.31 -18.66 1.34
CA PRO A 135 4.77 -19.08 2.65
C PRO A 135 5.64 -18.00 3.31
N LYS A 136 5.51 -17.85 4.64
CA LYS A 136 6.41 -16.99 5.41
C LYS A 136 7.82 -17.60 5.39
N PHE A 137 8.80 -16.72 5.24
CA PHE A 137 10.20 -17.09 5.17
C PHE A 137 10.78 -17.31 6.58
N GLU A 138 11.35 -18.49 6.85
CA GLU A 138 11.95 -18.88 8.15
C GLU A 138 13.48 -19.13 8.11
N GLY A 139 14.19 -18.88 7.00
CA GLY A 139 15.65 -19.12 6.90
C GLY A 139 16.27 -18.57 5.61
N ARG A 140 17.62 -18.47 5.50
CA ARG A 140 18.39 -17.66 4.51
C ARG A 140 17.95 -17.72 3.04
N ILE A 141 18.15 -16.58 2.34
CA ILE A 141 17.62 -16.30 0.99
C ILE A 141 18.39 -17.12 -0.04
N PHE A 142 17.66 -17.87 -0.87
CA PHE A 142 18.20 -18.48 -2.09
C PHE A 142 17.51 -17.85 -3.30
N SER A 143 18.32 -17.21 -4.16
CA SER A 143 18.06 -16.80 -5.55
C SER A 143 16.61 -16.42 -5.93
N VAL A 144 16.41 -15.13 -6.18
CA VAL A 144 15.17 -14.57 -6.76
C VAL A 144 15.41 -14.29 -8.25
N ARG A 145 14.43 -14.60 -9.10
CA ARG A 145 14.42 -14.20 -10.53
C ARG A 145 13.34 -13.14 -10.74
N THR A 146 13.67 -11.96 -11.29
CA THR A 146 12.65 -11.03 -11.85
C THR A 146 13.19 -9.99 -12.85
N ASN A 147 12.27 -9.49 -13.68
CA ASN A 147 12.40 -8.64 -14.88
C ASN A 147 12.58 -7.14 -14.56
N PRO A 148 13.56 -6.41 -15.14
CA PRO A 148 13.86 -5.02 -14.80
C PRO A 148 12.97 -4.04 -15.57
N SER A 149 12.11 -3.30 -14.86
CA SER A 149 11.50 -2.08 -15.40
C SER A 149 11.38 -1.01 -14.34
N MET A 150 12.50 -0.35 -14.05
CA MET A 150 12.60 1.00 -13.45
C MET A 150 14.08 1.44 -13.46
N SER A 151 14.41 2.60 -14.06
CA SER A 151 15.80 3.04 -14.33
C SER A 151 16.66 3.39 -13.10
N ARG A 152 16.03 3.63 -11.94
CA ARG A 152 16.70 3.99 -10.67
C ARG A 152 16.85 2.83 -9.69
N VAL A 153 16.27 1.68 -10.03
CA VAL A 153 16.24 0.48 -9.19
C VAL A 153 17.19 -0.53 -9.81
N SER A 154 18.21 -0.92 -9.06
CA SER A 154 19.10 -2.02 -9.43
C SER A 154 18.82 -3.23 -8.55
N TRP A 155 18.81 -4.39 -9.19
CA TRP A 155 18.64 -5.68 -8.52
C TRP A 155 19.90 -6.52 -8.75
N TYR A 156 20.39 -7.18 -7.69
CA TYR A 156 21.58 -8.02 -7.72
C TYR A 156 21.20 -9.48 -7.45
N ASP A 157 21.20 -10.29 -8.52
CA ASP A 157 20.79 -11.71 -8.46
C ASP A 157 21.67 -12.58 -7.56
N ASN A 158 22.94 -12.20 -7.40
CA ASN A 158 23.94 -12.98 -6.66
C ASN A 158 23.66 -13.07 -5.15
N ASN A 159 23.03 -12.04 -4.57
CA ASN A 159 22.73 -11.96 -3.14
C ASN A 159 21.27 -11.59 -2.85
N GLY A 160 20.45 -11.38 -3.88
CA GLY A 160 19.05 -11.01 -3.76
C GLY A 160 18.84 -9.60 -3.20
N SER A 161 19.71 -8.65 -3.55
CA SER A 161 19.65 -7.27 -3.06
C SER A 161 18.89 -6.36 -4.02
N LEU A 162 17.94 -5.59 -3.47
CA LEU A 162 17.32 -4.44 -4.13
C LEU A 162 18.03 -3.16 -3.69
N VAL A 163 18.52 -2.39 -4.65
CA VAL A 163 19.12 -1.08 -4.40
C VAL A 163 18.30 -0.03 -5.14
N ILE A 164 17.84 0.97 -4.39
CA ILE A 164 17.11 2.11 -4.92
C ILE A 164 18.06 3.31 -4.82
N SER A 165 18.46 3.85 -5.96
CA SER A 165 19.29 5.06 -6.00
C SER A 165 18.42 6.30 -5.87
N ASN A 166 18.91 7.31 -5.14
CA ASN A 166 18.24 8.59 -4.95
C ASN A 166 16.81 8.44 -4.37
N VAL A 167 16.73 7.83 -3.19
CA VAL A 167 15.46 7.55 -2.49
C VAL A 167 14.69 8.84 -2.20
N SER A 168 13.40 8.85 -2.54
CA SER A 168 12.48 9.96 -2.27
C SER A 168 11.36 9.57 -1.29
N LEU A 169 10.51 10.54 -0.92
CA LEU A 169 9.32 10.26 -0.10
C LEU A 169 8.34 9.30 -0.80
N GLU A 170 8.33 9.29 -2.13
CA GLU A 170 7.45 8.42 -2.94
C GLU A 170 7.89 6.95 -2.90
N ASP A 171 9.11 6.67 -2.44
CA ASP A 171 9.63 5.32 -2.29
C ASP A 171 9.22 4.66 -0.98
N ALA A 172 8.66 5.41 -0.03
CA ALA A 172 8.12 4.83 1.19
C ALA A 172 6.98 3.86 0.84
N GLY A 173 6.99 2.69 1.47
CA GLY A 173 6.02 1.64 1.16
C GLY A 173 6.51 0.25 1.54
N GLU A 174 5.71 -0.75 1.16
CA GLU A 174 6.03 -2.15 1.42
C GLU A 174 6.79 -2.77 0.25
N TYR A 175 7.87 -3.48 0.58
CA TYR A 175 8.74 -4.19 -0.34
C TYR A 175 8.69 -5.67 -0.01
N TRP A 176 8.42 -6.47 -1.03
CA TRP A 176 8.32 -7.92 -0.92
C TRP A 176 9.47 -8.58 -1.67
N CYS A 177 10.22 -9.43 -0.98
CA CYS A 177 11.18 -10.32 -1.58
C CYS A 177 10.53 -11.70 -1.66
N ALA A 178 10.15 -12.13 -2.87
CA ALA A 178 9.50 -13.41 -3.10
C ALA A 178 10.40 -14.32 -3.93
N VAL A 179 10.60 -15.55 -3.45
CA VAL A 179 11.27 -16.63 -4.20
C VAL A 179 10.20 -17.37 -4.96
N ILE A 180 10.31 -17.35 -6.30
CA ILE A 180 9.35 -17.98 -7.21
C ILE A 180 10.04 -19.14 -7.92
N ASP A 181 9.47 -20.34 -7.80
CA ASP A 181 9.87 -21.52 -8.54
C ASP A 181 8.77 -21.91 -9.53
N GLY A 182 9.04 -21.73 -10.83
CA GLY A 182 8.04 -21.81 -11.88
C GLY A 182 6.91 -20.80 -11.67
N ASN A 183 5.70 -21.28 -11.42
CA ASN A 183 4.50 -20.46 -11.14
C ASN A 183 4.12 -20.44 -9.64
N LYS A 184 4.93 -21.03 -8.76
CA LYS A 184 4.63 -21.13 -7.33
C LYS A 184 5.55 -20.23 -6.54
N CYS A 185 4.96 -19.45 -5.64
CA CYS A 185 5.73 -18.74 -4.63
C CYS A 185 6.18 -19.73 -3.56
N VAL A 186 7.50 -19.90 -3.41
CA VAL A 186 8.10 -20.83 -2.46
C VAL A 186 8.27 -20.17 -1.10
N SER A 187 8.62 -18.88 -1.09
CA SER A 187 8.78 -18.14 0.16
C SER A 187 8.75 -16.64 -0.09
N SER A 188 8.33 -15.88 0.91
CA SER A 188 8.40 -14.41 0.87
C SER A 188 8.82 -13.77 2.18
N SER A 189 9.54 -12.66 2.08
CA SER A 189 9.81 -11.74 3.17
C SER A 189 9.26 -10.34 2.84
N ARG A 190 8.82 -9.61 3.86
CA ARG A 190 8.27 -8.24 3.76
C ARG A 190 9.13 -7.26 4.54
N THR A 191 9.48 -6.16 3.92
CA THR A 191 10.17 -5.01 4.51
C THR A 191 9.38 -3.75 4.25
N VAL A 192 9.18 -2.90 5.26
CA VAL A 192 8.49 -1.61 5.08
C VAL A 192 9.52 -0.50 5.13
N LEU A 193 9.65 0.26 4.04
CA LEU A 193 10.45 1.48 3.99
C LEU A 193 9.59 2.63 4.49
N VAL A 194 9.97 3.23 5.60
CA VAL A 194 9.28 4.38 6.17
C VAL A 194 10.19 5.59 6.15
N TYR A 195 9.63 6.74 5.80
CA TYR A 195 10.31 8.02 6.00
C TYR A 195 10.24 8.39 7.48
N MET A 196 11.39 8.70 8.07
CA MET A 196 11.49 9.21 9.42
C MET A 196 12.04 10.63 9.40
N GLU A 197 11.26 11.57 9.91
CA GLU A 197 11.74 12.93 10.12
C GLU A 197 12.90 12.93 11.13
N PRO A 198 14.05 13.55 10.81
CA PRO A 198 15.25 13.53 11.66
C PRO A 198 15.01 14.04 13.09
N PHE A 199 14.05 14.95 13.26
CA PHE A 199 13.69 15.57 14.53
C PHE A 199 12.24 15.29 14.96
N GLY A 200 11.57 14.35 14.31
CA GLY A 200 10.20 13.97 14.68
C GLY A 200 10.15 13.26 16.05
N ILE A 201 8.95 13.12 16.61
CA ILE A 201 8.72 12.46 17.91
C ILE A 201 9.20 11.00 17.97
N TYR A 202 9.32 10.35 16.81
CA TYR A 202 9.85 8.99 16.69
C TYR A 202 11.38 8.92 16.53
N SER A 203 12.04 10.06 16.33
CA SER A 203 13.49 10.16 16.18
C SER A 203 14.20 9.66 17.44
N THR A 204 15.30 8.94 17.23
CA THR A 204 16.23 8.55 18.31
C THR A 204 16.73 9.78 19.06
N PHE A 205 16.95 10.91 18.39
CA PHE A 205 17.35 12.16 19.01
C PHE A 205 16.30 12.67 20.01
N PHE A 206 15.02 12.69 19.61
CA PHE A 206 13.93 13.12 20.48
C PHE A 206 13.75 12.17 21.67
N LYS A 207 13.78 10.85 21.43
CA LYS A 207 13.73 9.84 22.50
C LYS A 207 14.84 10.02 23.53
N VAL A 208 16.09 10.18 23.08
CA VAL A 208 17.24 10.39 23.97
C VAL A 208 17.09 11.68 24.75
N ARG A 209 16.73 12.78 24.07
CA ARG A 209 16.55 14.09 24.73
C ARG A 209 15.45 14.06 25.78
N CYS A 210 14.30 13.44 25.50
CA CYS A 210 13.23 13.26 26.48
C CYS A 210 13.68 12.40 27.67
N SER A 211 14.39 11.29 27.41
CA SER A 211 14.94 10.45 28.48
C SER A 211 15.89 11.24 29.39
N VAL A 212 16.82 12.01 28.82
CA VAL A 212 17.77 12.84 29.60
C VAL A 212 17.03 13.90 30.42
N LEU A 213 16.06 14.60 29.82
CA LEU A 213 15.27 15.61 30.53
C LEU A 213 14.46 14.99 31.68
N SER A 214 13.89 13.80 31.48
CA SER A 214 13.15 13.08 32.53
C SER A 214 14.04 12.68 33.70
N VAL A 215 15.26 12.21 33.44
CA VAL A 215 16.25 11.86 34.49
C VAL A 215 16.68 13.12 35.24
N LEU A 216 16.94 14.23 34.55
CA LEU A 216 17.29 15.50 35.19
C LEU A 216 16.17 16.01 36.10
N LEU A 217 14.91 15.93 35.64
CA LEU A 217 13.73 16.28 36.45
C LEU A 217 13.64 15.43 37.72
N LEU A 218 13.82 14.11 37.61
CA LEU A 218 13.81 13.21 38.76
C LEU A 218 14.93 13.55 39.76
N MET A 219 16.14 13.83 39.26
CA MET A 219 17.28 14.23 40.10
C MET A 219 17.01 15.55 40.84
N LEU A 220 16.40 16.53 40.16
CA LEU A 220 15.99 17.80 40.78
C LEU A 220 14.92 17.58 41.85
N CYS A 221 13.92 16.74 41.59
CA CYS A 221 12.90 16.39 42.58
C CYS A 221 13.53 15.76 43.83
N VAL A 222 14.46 14.81 43.67
CA VAL A 222 15.18 14.17 44.79
C VAL A 222 15.98 15.20 45.58
N ALA A 223 16.69 16.11 44.90
CA ALA A 223 17.46 17.16 45.55
C ALA A 223 16.56 18.10 46.38
N VAL A 224 15.42 18.53 45.84
CA VAL A 224 14.45 19.38 46.56
C VAL A 224 13.90 18.67 47.80
N VAL A 225 13.53 17.39 47.67
CA VAL A 225 13.05 16.59 48.81
C VAL A 225 14.12 16.46 49.88
N ALA A 226 15.38 16.20 49.50
CA ALA A 226 16.49 16.09 50.43
C ALA A 226 16.78 17.41 51.17
N VAL A 227 16.70 18.54 50.47
CA VAL A 227 16.84 19.87 51.08
C VAL A 227 15.72 20.12 52.07
N ASN A 228 14.45 19.93 51.68
CA ASN A 228 13.30 20.12 52.57
C ASN A 228 13.38 19.23 53.82
N HIS A 229 13.82 17.98 53.67
CA HIS A 229 14.02 17.07 54.80
C HIS A 229 15.15 17.55 55.72
N ARG A 230 16.26 18.06 55.17
CA ARG A 230 17.34 18.66 55.97
C ARG A 230 16.89 19.92 56.71
N THR A 231 16.15 20.81 56.05
CA THR A 231 15.63 22.04 56.67
C THR A 231 14.71 21.72 57.84
N ARG A 232 13.75 20.80 57.65
CA ARG A 232 12.88 20.31 58.74
C ARG A 232 13.66 19.70 59.91
N ARG A 233 14.70 18.92 59.62
CA ARG A 233 15.56 18.32 60.66
C ARG A 233 16.36 19.40 61.40
N GLY A 234 16.82 20.43 60.70
CA GLY A 234 17.47 21.61 61.28
C GLY A 234 16.53 22.37 62.21
N GLU A 235 15.29 22.63 61.77
CA GLU A 235 14.25 23.30 62.57
C GLU A 235 13.91 22.52 63.85
N GLN A 236 13.81 21.18 63.76
CA GLN A 236 13.62 20.33 64.94
C GLN A 236 14.79 20.39 65.92
N LEU A 237 16.03 20.40 65.42
CA LEU A 237 17.23 20.49 66.25
C LEU A 237 17.40 21.87 66.91
N SER A 238 16.98 22.95 66.25
CA SER A 238 16.94 24.28 66.87
C SER A 238 15.84 24.41 67.92
N ALA A 239 14.64 23.85 67.67
CA ALA A 239 13.54 23.88 68.62
C ALA A 239 13.84 23.10 69.92
N GLN A 240 14.72 22.10 69.86
CA GLN A 240 15.10 21.27 71.00
C GLN A 240 16.26 21.88 71.84
N ARG A 241 16.83 23.01 71.40
CA ARG A 241 17.94 23.71 72.08
C ARG A 241 17.47 24.93 72.89
N GLU A 242 16.21 25.33 72.75
CA GLU A 242 15.59 26.48 73.42
C GLU A 242 14.68 26.08 74.60
N THR A 243 14.65 24.80 74.98
CA THR A 243 14.01 24.25 76.20
C THR A 243 15.04 23.71 77.15
#